data_AF-A0A5C6B349-F1
#
_entry.id   AF-A0A5C6B349-F1
#
_cell.length_a   1.000
_cell.length_b   1.000
_cell.length_c   1.000
_cell.angle_alpha   90.00
_cell.angle_beta   90.00
_cell.angle_gamma   90.00
#
_symmetry.space_group_name_H-M   'P 1'
#
loop_
_entity.id
_entity.type
_entity.pdbx_description
1 polymer ?
#
loop_
_entity_poly.entity_id
_entity_poly.type
_entity_poly.pdbx_seq_one_letter_code
_entity_poly.pdbx_strand_id
1 'polypeptide(L)'
;MAKLGKWIENVGPDDRIVDVAKQTLSMRLEAVEYYLPLAAEIAAESVEYVHQLRVSTRRVRAAISLYEELLPSKRTRRINKDLKRIRRAAGEARDCDVLIARLENRDQDAGATSKTQRILRRLKRQRAAAQAPIVETFERLTFHQRFHRRGNKLLARIRPRGISRQRKLGNPKFSNWAPTAFAPIVEQFLQGVPGDKYTLEELHQFRIRGKGLRYAMELLAPAYPAEFREQLYPRLGELQEVLGEVNDHCTAAARFARYVEEASKKMEKNFFRRLMQQEEQFSTEARQKFSNWWTPEFHQEIEKRLRSFTQ
;
A
#
# COMPACT_ATOMS: atom_id res chain seq x y z
N MET A 1 -1.00 21.88 9.32
CA MET A 1 -0.20 21.17 8.31
C MET A 1 -1.13 20.24 7.55
N ALA A 2 -1.24 20.40 6.22
CA ALA A 2 -2.13 19.55 5.43
C ALA A 2 -1.70 18.08 5.59
N LYS A 3 -2.62 17.20 6.01
CA LYS A 3 -2.42 15.75 5.86
C LYS A 3 -2.09 15.53 4.40
N LEU A 4 -0.87 15.08 4.07
CA LEU A 4 -0.44 14.86 2.70
C LEU A 4 -1.42 13.93 2.01
N GLY A 5 -2.28 14.52 1.17
CA GLY A 5 -3.51 13.93 0.70
C GLY A 5 -3.26 12.69 -0.15
N LYS A 6 -4.30 11.87 -0.30
CA LYS A 6 -4.26 10.78 -1.28
C LYS A 6 -4.37 11.28 -2.72
N TRP A 7 -4.98 12.44 -2.94
CA TRP A 7 -5.16 13.04 -4.26
C TRP A 7 -3.99 13.93 -4.62
N ILE A 8 -3.69 14.01 -5.92
CA ILE A 8 -2.73 15.00 -6.42
C ILE A 8 -3.49 16.31 -6.61
N GLU A 9 -2.98 17.36 -5.98
CA GLU A 9 -3.56 18.71 -6.01
C GLU A 9 -2.70 19.61 -6.91
N ASN A 10 -3.29 20.72 -7.37
CA ASN A 10 -2.63 21.72 -8.23
C ASN A 10 -2.12 21.16 -9.57
N VAL A 11 -2.85 20.20 -10.13
CA VAL A 11 -2.67 19.71 -11.51
C VAL A 11 -4.03 19.52 -12.16
N GLY A 12 -4.11 19.69 -13.48
CA GLY A 12 -5.33 19.55 -14.27
C GLY A 12 -5.11 18.77 -15.58
N PRO A 13 -6.20 18.54 -16.34
CA PRO A 13 -6.17 17.73 -17.55
C PRO A 13 -5.29 18.33 -18.67
N ASP A 14 -5.21 19.66 -18.74
CA ASP A 14 -4.43 20.37 -19.76
C ASP A 14 -2.94 20.51 -19.45
N ASP A 15 -2.54 20.16 -18.22
CA ASP A 15 -1.13 20.19 -17.83
C ASP A 15 -0.30 19.18 -18.61
N ARG A 16 0.97 19.50 -18.75
CA ARG A 16 1.92 18.63 -19.42
C ARG A 16 2.34 17.48 -18.52
N ILE A 17 2.42 16.26 -19.05
CA ILE A 17 2.72 15.06 -18.25
C ILE A 17 4.03 15.17 -17.44
N VAL A 18 5.04 15.88 -17.95
CA VAL A 18 6.29 16.10 -17.22
C VAL A 18 6.08 16.91 -15.95
N ASP A 19 5.23 17.93 -15.99
CA ASP A 19 4.99 18.82 -14.87
C ASP A 19 4.09 18.14 -13.84
N VAL A 20 3.07 17.41 -14.30
CA VAL A 20 2.26 16.53 -13.44
C VAL A 20 3.11 15.47 -12.75
N ALA A 21 4.03 14.81 -13.47
CA ALA A 21 4.91 13.79 -12.89
C ALA A 21 5.88 14.38 -11.85
N LYS A 22 6.42 15.58 -12.10
CA LYS A 22 7.25 16.30 -11.11
C LYS A 22 6.46 16.64 -9.86
N GLN A 23 5.30 17.27 -10.01
CA GLN A 23 4.45 17.66 -8.89
C GLN A 23 4.03 16.45 -8.06
N THR A 24 3.58 15.40 -8.74
CA THR A 24 3.19 14.13 -8.11
C THR A 24 4.35 13.51 -7.34
N LEU A 25 5.51 13.33 -7.97
CA LEU A 25 6.65 12.69 -7.30
C LEU A 25 7.21 13.57 -6.18
N SER A 26 7.21 14.90 -6.31
CA SER A 26 7.63 15.80 -5.23
C SER A 26 6.76 15.60 -4.00
N MET A 27 5.44 15.76 -4.15
CA MET A 27 4.46 15.58 -3.08
C MET A 27 4.59 14.19 -2.41
N ARG A 28 4.76 13.12 -3.20
CA ARG A 28 4.90 11.76 -2.65
C ARG A 28 6.22 11.56 -1.91
N LEU A 29 7.33 12.11 -2.41
CA LEU A 29 8.63 12.04 -1.77
C LEU A 29 8.65 12.85 -0.47
N GLU A 30 8.08 14.05 -0.48
CA GLU A 30 7.89 14.90 0.70
C GLU A 30 7.09 14.18 1.78
N ALA A 31 6.09 13.37 1.42
CA ALA A 31 5.38 12.54 2.40
C ALA A 31 6.27 11.49 3.07
N VAL A 32 7.23 10.92 2.35
CA VAL A 32 8.21 10.03 2.99
C VAL A 32 9.15 10.84 3.89
N GLU A 33 9.60 12.01 3.44
CA GLU A 33 10.47 12.91 4.24
C GLU A 33 9.80 13.43 5.50
N TYR A 34 8.49 13.64 5.46
CA TYR A 34 7.68 14.05 6.60
C TYR A 34 7.48 12.91 7.60
N TYR A 35 7.05 11.73 7.15
CA TYR A 35 6.74 10.63 8.08
C TYR A 35 7.95 9.86 8.58
N LEU A 36 9.12 9.95 7.90
CA LEU A 36 10.33 9.23 8.32
C LEU A 36 10.86 9.69 9.69
N PRO A 37 11.08 11.00 9.98
CA PRO A 37 11.47 11.46 11.31
C PRO A 37 10.38 11.14 12.35
N LEU A 38 9.10 11.35 12.04
CA LEU A 38 8.01 11.06 12.98
C LEU A 38 7.99 9.59 13.41
N ALA A 39 8.20 8.68 12.45
CA ALA A 39 8.28 7.25 12.72
C ALA A 39 9.59 6.82 13.39
N ALA A 40 10.64 7.64 13.36
CA ALA A 40 11.93 7.34 13.97
C ALA A 40 12.03 7.89 15.40
N GLU A 41 11.62 9.14 15.61
CA GLU A 41 11.90 9.92 16.82
C GLU A 41 10.71 9.93 17.79
N ILE A 42 9.48 10.02 17.29
CA ILE A 42 8.26 10.17 18.12
C ILE A 42 7.23 9.06 17.86
N ALA A 43 7.68 7.87 17.46
CA ALA A 43 6.80 6.75 17.14
C ALA A 43 5.92 6.27 18.33
N ALA A 44 6.31 6.61 19.56
CA ALA A 44 5.55 6.30 20.76
C ALA A 44 4.29 7.16 20.91
N GLU A 45 4.24 8.34 20.31
CA GLU A 45 3.08 9.24 20.37
C GLU A 45 1.93 8.74 19.49
N SER A 46 2.24 8.05 18.39
CA SER A 46 1.23 7.46 17.52
C SER A 46 1.75 6.30 16.67
N VAL A 47 1.07 5.16 16.77
CA VAL A 47 1.27 4.00 15.86
C VAL A 47 1.00 4.35 14.40
N GLU A 48 0.28 5.45 14.13
CA GLU A 48 0.00 5.90 12.78
C GLU A 48 1.24 6.40 12.04
N TYR A 49 2.30 6.87 12.70
CA TYR A 49 3.49 7.35 12.00
C TYR A 49 4.19 6.24 11.20
N VAL A 50 4.34 5.06 11.79
CA VAL A 50 4.89 3.89 11.08
C VAL A 50 3.95 3.42 9.97
N HIS A 51 2.63 3.47 10.22
CA HIS A 51 1.64 3.15 9.19
C HIS A 51 1.73 4.10 7.99
N GLN A 52 1.71 5.41 8.22
CA GLN A 52 1.76 6.44 7.20
C GLN A 52 3.09 6.44 6.45
N LEU A 53 4.23 6.20 7.10
CA LEU A 53 5.52 6.01 6.43
C LEU A 53 5.48 4.85 5.42
N ARG A 54 4.82 3.75 5.77
CA ARG A 54 4.66 2.61 4.86
C ARG A 54 3.66 2.88 3.75
N VAL A 55 2.61 3.64 4.02
CA VAL A 55 1.65 4.09 2.99
C VAL A 55 2.33 5.03 2.01
N SER A 56 3.05 6.05 2.48
CA SER A 56 3.76 7.02 1.63
C SER A 56 4.82 6.34 0.76
N THR A 57 5.63 5.43 1.31
CA THR A 57 6.62 4.68 0.52
C THR A 57 6.00 3.82 -0.58
N ARG A 58 4.84 3.18 -0.33
CA ARG A 58 4.10 2.44 -1.37
C ARG A 58 3.55 3.36 -2.45
N ARG A 59 3.00 4.52 -2.07
CA ARG A 59 2.50 5.52 -3.02
C ARG A 59 3.60 6.11 -3.89
N VAL A 60 4.80 6.37 -3.35
CA VAL A 60 5.95 6.79 -4.18
C VAL A 60 6.30 5.70 -5.20
N ARG A 61 6.32 4.42 -4.79
CA ARG A 61 6.63 3.31 -5.71
C ARG A 61 5.57 3.18 -6.81
N ALA A 62 4.30 3.37 -6.48
CA ALA A 62 3.23 3.38 -7.47
C ALA A 62 3.39 4.53 -8.48
N ALA A 63 3.69 5.75 -8.00
CA ALA A 63 3.98 6.90 -8.87
C ALA A 63 5.21 6.66 -9.76
N ILE A 64 6.28 6.08 -9.21
CA ILE A 64 7.47 5.71 -9.98
C ILE A 64 7.13 4.71 -11.09
N SER A 65 6.27 3.73 -10.80
CA SER A 65 5.84 2.73 -11.78
C SER A 65 4.99 3.36 -12.88
N LEU A 66 4.04 4.22 -12.51
CA LEU A 66 3.13 4.87 -13.47
C LEU A 66 3.89 5.78 -14.44
N TYR A 67 4.87 6.55 -13.93
CA TYR A 67 5.66 7.47 -14.75
C TYR A 67 6.98 6.89 -15.26
N GLU A 68 7.16 5.57 -15.26
CA GLU A 68 8.46 4.92 -15.55
C GLU A 68 9.11 5.44 -16.84
N GLU A 69 8.32 5.65 -17.89
CA GLU A 69 8.75 6.15 -19.21
C GLU A 69 9.29 7.60 -19.18
N LEU A 70 9.09 8.33 -18.09
CA LEU A 70 9.61 9.69 -17.88
C LEU A 70 10.85 9.72 -16.98
N LEU A 71 11.18 8.59 -16.32
CA LEU A 71 12.15 8.56 -15.24
C LEU A 71 13.51 8.00 -15.66
N PRO A 72 14.63 8.61 -15.21
CA PRO A 72 15.97 8.07 -15.44
C PRO A 72 16.22 6.80 -14.61
N SER A 73 16.28 5.64 -15.27
CA SER A 73 16.45 4.29 -14.68
C SER A 73 17.47 4.22 -13.53
N LYS A 74 18.68 4.78 -13.68
CA LYS A 74 19.73 4.77 -12.65
C LYS A 74 19.31 5.51 -11.36
N ARG A 75 18.61 6.64 -11.48
CA ARG A 75 18.16 7.42 -10.30
C ARG A 75 16.93 6.79 -9.69
N THR A 76 16.00 6.31 -10.51
CA THR A 76 14.84 5.53 -10.08
C THR A 76 15.24 4.33 -9.24
N ARG A 77 16.24 3.55 -9.69
CA ARG A 77 16.78 2.40 -8.93
C ARG A 77 17.32 2.80 -7.55
N ARG A 78 17.98 3.96 -7.43
CA ARG A 78 18.52 4.45 -6.15
C ARG A 78 17.41 4.83 -5.17
N ILE A 79 16.38 5.54 -5.63
CA ILE A 79 15.21 5.87 -4.80
C ILE A 79 14.47 4.60 -4.39
N ASN A 80 14.19 3.68 -5.33
CA ASN A 80 13.55 2.41 -5.00
C ASN A 80 14.34 1.59 -3.97
N LYS A 81 15.68 1.63 -4.00
CA LYS A 81 16.52 0.99 -2.97
C LYS A 81 16.32 1.62 -1.59
N ASP A 82 16.20 2.94 -1.53
CA ASP A 82 15.98 3.64 -0.26
C ASP A 82 14.56 3.39 0.27
N LEU A 83 13.52 3.48 -0.58
CA LEU A 83 12.13 3.14 -0.22
C LEU A 83 12.00 1.68 0.27
N LYS A 84 12.67 0.75 -0.41
CA LYS A 84 12.69 -0.67 0.01
C LYS A 84 13.31 -0.85 1.39
N ARG A 85 14.36 -0.06 1.69
CA ARG A 85 14.99 -0.10 3.01
C ARG A 85 14.07 0.45 4.09
N ILE A 86 13.44 1.60 3.85
CA ILE A 86 12.46 2.19 4.77
C ILE A 86 11.36 1.17 5.08
N ARG A 87 10.76 0.54 4.05
CA ARG A 87 9.70 -0.45 4.29
C ARG A 87 10.18 -1.66 5.08
N ARG A 88 11.42 -2.12 4.86
CA ARG A 88 12.00 -3.26 5.58
C ARG A 88 12.20 -2.92 7.06
N ALA A 89 12.82 -1.77 7.34
CA ALA A 89 13.01 -1.26 8.69
C ALA A 89 11.68 -1.11 9.46
N ALA A 90 10.68 -0.52 8.81
CA ALA A 90 9.33 -0.35 9.38
C ALA A 90 8.46 -1.63 9.31
N GLY A 91 9.04 -2.79 9.00
CA GLY A 91 8.32 -4.05 8.83
C GLY A 91 7.79 -4.61 10.13
N GLU A 92 8.72 -5.08 10.96
CA GLU A 92 8.43 -5.70 12.25
C GLU A 92 7.63 -4.76 13.16
N ALA A 93 7.92 -3.46 13.14
CA ALA A 93 7.19 -2.46 13.89
C ALA A 93 5.69 -2.46 13.55
N ARG A 94 5.35 -2.29 12.26
CA ARG A 94 3.95 -2.32 11.83
C ARG A 94 3.29 -3.68 12.08
N ASP A 95 4.06 -4.75 11.97
CA ASP A 95 3.54 -6.09 12.18
C ASP A 95 3.17 -6.32 13.65
N CYS A 96 3.98 -5.80 14.59
CA CYS A 96 3.62 -5.74 16.00
C CYS A 96 2.43 -4.82 16.28
N ASP A 97 2.39 -3.61 15.70
CA ASP A 97 1.29 -2.65 15.91
C ASP A 97 -0.07 -3.27 15.55
N VAL A 98 -0.14 -3.96 14.40
CA VAL A 98 -1.37 -4.64 13.95
C VAL A 98 -1.79 -5.76 14.90
N LEU A 99 -0.83 -6.56 15.39
CA LEU A 99 -1.13 -7.66 16.30
C LEU A 99 -1.55 -7.18 17.69
N ILE A 100 -0.89 -6.15 18.21
CA ILE A 100 -1.24 -5.52 19.48
C ILE A 100 -2.68 -5.01 19.41
N ALA A 101 -3.02 -4.22 18.38
CA ALA A 101 -4.38 -3.71 18.19
C ALA A 101 -5.42 -4.84 18.08
N ARG A 102 -5.11 -5.92 17.34
CA ARG A 102 -6.00 -7.08 17.22
C ARG A 102 -6.24 -7.78 18.55
N LEU A 103 -5.20 -7.94 19.38
CA LEU A 103 -5.33 -8.58 20.68
C LEU A 103 -6.04 -7.68 21.70
N GLU A 104 -5.76 -6.37 21.70
CA GLU A 104 -6.41 -5.40 22.59
C GLU A 104 -7.91 -5.29 22.29
N ASN A 105 -8.32 -5.27 21.01
CA ASN A 105 -9.75 -5.27 20.66
C ASN A 105 -10.46 -6.55 21.12
N ARG A 106 -9.82 -7.72 20.99
CA ARG A 106 -10.39 -9.00 21.47
C ARG A 106 -10.48 -9.08 22.99
N ASP A 107 -9.55 -8.46 23.71
CA ASP A 107 -9.52 -8.43 25.17
C ASP A 107 -10.69 -7.62 25.75
N GLN A 108 -11.12 -6.58 25.03
CA GLN A 108 -12.30 -5.77 25.38
C GLN A 108 -13.59 -6.58 25.26
N ASP A 109 -13.71 -7.46 24.26
CA ASP A 109 -14.93 -8.24 24.03
C ASP A 109 -15.06 -9.48 24.95
N ALA A 110 -13.95 -10.08 25.36
CA ALA A 110 -13.93 -11.39 26.04
C ALA A 110 -13.45 -11.37 27.50
N GLY A 111 -12.98 -10.22 28.00
CA GLY A 111 -12.39 -10.08 29.32
C GLY A 111 -10.93 -10.56 29.39
N ALA A 112 -10.07 -9.70 29.94
CA ALA A 112 -8.62 -9.91 29.88
C ALA A 112 -8.12 -11.11 30.69
N THR A 113 -7.59 -12.13 30.02
CA THR A 113 -6.89 -13.22 30.71
C THR A 113 -5.44 -12.84 31.01
N SER A 114 -4.90 -13.32 32.14
CA SER A 114 -3.48 -13.14 32.49
C SER A 114 -2.51 -13.62 31.41
N LYS A 115 -2.95 -14.57 30.57
CA LYS A 115 -2.20 -15.10 29.42
C LYS A 115 -2.13 -14.09 28.28
N THR A 116 -3.24 -13.45 27.92
CA THR A 116 -3.28 -12.40 26.88
C THR A 116 -2.35 -11.25 27.26
N GLN A 117 -2.41 -10.80 28.51
CA GLN A 117 -1.58 -9.72 29.03
C GLN A 117 -0.07 -10.03 28.94
N ARG A 118 0.34 -11.28 29.22
CA ARG A 118 1.76 -11.69 29.09
C ARG A 118 2.24 -11.60 27.64
N ILE A 119 1.41 -11.99 26.69
CA ILE A 119 1.74 -11.95 25.25
C ILE A 119 1.77 -10.52 24.74
N LEU A 120 0.81 -9.69 25.15
CA LEU A 120 0.82 -8.26 24.86
C LEU A 120 2.12 -7.60 25.35
N ARG A 121 2.58 -7.90 26.57
CA ARG A 121 3.87 -7.40 27.09
C ARG A 121 5.05 -7.83 26.21
N ARG A 122 5.07 -9.09 25.74
CA ARG A 122 6.12 -9.58 24.82
C ARG A 122 6.08 -8.83 23.48
N LEU A 123 4.90 -8.66 22.87
CA LEU A 123 4.74 -7.94 21.61
C LEU A 123 5.12 -6.47 21.74
N LYS A 124 4.77 -5.80 22.85
CA LYS A 124 5.18 -4.42 23.14
C LYS A 124 6.70 -4.28 23.24
N ARG A 125 7.40 -5.25 23.86
CA ARG A 125 8.87 -5.31 23.89
C ARG A 125 9.47 -5.52 22.49
N GLN A 126 8.91 -6.45 21.70
CA GLN A 126 9.35 -6.67 20.32
C GLN A 126 9.13 -5.43 19.45
N ARG A 127 8.01 -4.73 19.64
CA ARG A 127 7.73 -3.45 18.98
C ARG A 127 8.77 -2.38 19.33
N ALA A 128 9.13 -2.27 20.61
CA ALA A 128 10.18 -1.35 21.05
C ALA A 128 11.54 -1.69 20.42
N ALA A 129 11.92 -2.97 20.38
CA ALA A 129 13.15 -3.41 19.72
C ALA A 129 13.13 -3.13 18.20
N ALA A 130 11.97 -3.24 17.55
CA ALA A 130 11.80 -2.93 16.13
C ALA A 130 11.93 -1.44 15.78
N GLN A 131 12.11 -0.57 16.77
CA GLN A 131 12.37 0.86 16.56
C GLN A 131 13.78 1.12 16.02
N ALA A 132 14.78 0.39 16.50
CA ALA A 132 16.19 0.64 16.16
C ALA A 132 16.49 0.61 14.64
N PRO A 133 15.99 -0.37 13.85
CA PRO A 133 16.19 -0.36 12.39
C PRO A 133 15.58 0.85 11.68
N ILE A 134 14.49 1.43 12.22
CA ILE A 134 13.85 2.63 11.67
C ILE A 134 14.76 3.84 11.92
N VAL A 135 15.27 4.00 13.15
CA VAL A 135 16.20 5.07 13.52
C VAL A 135 17.48 5.01 12.70
N GLU A 136 18.12 3.83 12.59
CA GLU A 136 19.31 3.65 11.75
C GLU A 136 19.03 4.00 10.27
N THR A 137 17.85 3.63 9.77
CA THR A 137 17.46 3.98 8.40
C THR A 137 17.24 5.47 8.23
N PHE A 138 16.62 6.12 9.21
CA PHE A 138 16.41 7.57 9.26
C PHE A 138 17.75 8.30 9.23
N GLU A 139 18.62 8.09 10.23
CA GLU A 139 19.94 8.73 10.33
C GLU A 139 20.73 8.61 9.03
N ARG A 140 20.74 7.42 8.44
CA ARG A 140 21.49 7.14 7.22
C ARG A 140 20.92 7.78 5.96
N LEU A 141 19.61 8.06 5.93
CA LEU A 141 18.92 8.70 4.81
C LEU A 141 18.80 10.22 4.97
N THR A 142 18.85 10.73 6.19
CA THR A 142 18.92 12.16 6.50
C THR A 142 20.34 12.68 6.61
N PHE A 143 21.35 11.80 6.80
CA PHE A 143 22.76 12.17 6.72
C PHE A 143 23.07 12.88 5.39
N HIS A 144 23.56 14.11 5.50
CA HIS A 144 23.70 15.05 4.37
C HIS A 144 22.47 15.07 3.45
N GLN A 145 21.25 15.02 4.01
CA GLN A 145 19.98 15.04 3.28
C GLN A 145 19.96 14.06 2.09
N ARG A 146 20.50 12.84 2.27
CA ARG A 146 20.75 11.89 1.19
C ARG A 146 19.49 11.53 0.41
N PHE A 147 18.38 11.28 1.09
CA PHE A 147 17.10 10.96 0.43
C PHE A 147 16.58 12.16 -0.37
N HIS A 148 16.52 13.34 0.24
CA HIS A 148 16.13 14.60 -0.39
C HIS A 148 16.96 14.95 -1.63
N ARG A 149 18.29 14.92 -1.50
CA ARG A 149 19.19 15.17 -2.65
C ARG A 149 18.99 14.15 -3.77
N ARG A 150 18.64 12.90 -3.46
CA ARG A 150 18.32 11.89 -4.50
C ARG A 150 16.96 12.16 -5.14
N GLY A 151 15.98 12.59 -4.35
CA GLY A 151 14.66 13.02 -4.81
C GLY A 151 14.78 14.18 -5.80
N ASN A 152 15.40 15.29 -5.41
CA ASN A 152 15.61 16.46 -6.28
C ASN A 152 16.38 16.09 -7.56
N LYS A 153 17.38 15.22 -7.43
CA LYS A 153 18.13 14.68 -8.57
C LYS A 153 17.29 13.84 -9.53
N LEU A 154 16.27 13.13 -9.04
CA LEU A 154 15.30 12.41 -9.86
C LEU A 154 14.37 13.41 -10.57
N LEU A 155 13.76 14.32 -9.80
CA LEU A 155 12.81 15.34 -10.27
C LEU A 155 13.41 16.22 -11.38
N ALA A 156 14.64 16.72 -11.19
CA ALA A 156 15.35 17.54 -12.16
C ALA A 156 15.67 16.85 -13.50
N ARG A 157 15.44 15.54 -13.61
CA ARG A 157 15.76 14.73 -14.80
C ARG A 157 14.53 14.02 -15.37
N ILE A 158 13.33 14.34 -14.87
CA ILE A 158 12.06 13.92 -15.44
C ILE A 158 11.91 14.57 -16.82
N ARG A 159 11.78 13.74 -17.84
CA ARG A 159 11.58 14.12 -19.23
C ARG A 159 11.14 12.88 -20.00
N PRO A 160 10.46 13.00 -21.15
CA PRO A 160 10.15 11.84 -21.98
C PRO A 160 11.43 11.06 -22.30
N ARG A 161 11.45 9.77 -21.97
CA ARG A 161 12.58 8.86 -22.18
C ARG A 161 12.04 7.65 -22.94
N GLY A 162 11.95 7.78 -24.25
CA GLY A 162 11.42 6.72 -25.11
C GLY A 162 12.16 5.39 -24.90
N ILE A 163 11.40 4.34 -24.58
CA ILE A 163 11.84 2.93 -24.64
C ILE A 163 10.95 2.12 -25.61
N SER A 164 9.78 2.64 -26.01
CA SER A 164 8.83 2.02 -26.95
C SER A 164 8.96 2.60 -28.37
N ARG A 165 8.63 1.78 -29.39
CA ARG A 165 8.55 2.14 -30.82
C ARG A 165 7.62 3.34 -31.11
N GLN A 166 6.78 3.76 -30.18
CA GLN A 166 5.97 4.98 -30.26
C GLN A 166 6.80 6.24 -29.95
N ARG A 167 7.68 6.58 -30.90
CA ARG A 167 8.48 7.81 -30.96
C ARG A 167 7.62 9.08 -31.15
N LYS A 168 6.82 9.51 -30.16
CA LYS A 168 6.14 10.84 -30.20
C LYS A 168 5.47 11.31 -28.90
N LEU A 169 5.87 10.85 -27.72
CA LEU A 169 5.48 11.52 -26.46
C LEU A 169 6.24 12.84 -26.32
N GLY A 170 5.93 13.83 -27.15
CA GLY A 170 6.53 15.17 -27.14
C GLY A 170 6.24 15.98 -25.87
N ASN A 171 5.74 15.34 -24.79
CA ASN A 171 5.09 15.90 -23.62
C ASN A 171 3.60 16.24 -23.90
N PRO A 172 2.70 15.25 -24.12
CA PRO A 172 1.28 15.50 -24.32
C PRO A 172 0.62 16.12 -23.08
N LYS A 173 -0.62 16.57 -23.26
CA LYS A 173 -1.53 16.91 -22.16
C LYS A 173 -1.80 15.66 -21.30
N PHE A 174 -2.06 15.87 -20.02
CA PHE A 174 -2.28 14.80 -19.07
C PHE A 174 -3.52 13.97 -19.40
N SER A 175 -4.61 14.62 -19.84
CA SER A 175 -5.84 13.97 -20.31
C SER A 175 -5.62 13.03 -21.50
N ASN A 176 -4.72 13.38 -22.43
CA ASN A 176 -4.43 12.53 -23.60
C ASN A 176 -3.55 11.32 -23.25
N TRP A 177 -2.75 11.43 -22.19
CA TRP A 177 -1.83 10.36 -21.78
C TRP A 177 -2.46 9.41 -20.77
N ALA A 178 -3.30 9.91 -19.87
CA ALA A 178 -3.86 9.13 -18.76
C ALA A 178 -4.56 7.84 -19.22
N PRO A 179 -5.42 7.82 -20.26
CA PRO A 179 -6.03 6.58 -20.76
C PRO A 179 -4.99 5.54 -21.19
N THR A 180 -3.94 5.97 -21.90
CA THR A 180 -2.86 5.08 -22.36
C THR A 180 -2.06 4.46 -21.21
N ALA A 181 -1.86 5.20 -20.12
CA ALA A 181 -1.20 4.71 -18.92
C ALA A 181 -2.13 3.84 -18.05
N PHE A 182 -3.44 4.12 -18.09
CA PHE A 182 -4.44 3.43 -17.28
C PHE A 182 -4.82 2.06 -17.86
N ALA A 183 -4.98 1.97 -19.19
CA ALA A 183 -5.37 0.77 -19.91
C ALA A 183 -4.62 -0.51 -19.48
N PRO A 184 -3.27 -0.57 -19.47
CA PRO A 184 -2.56 -1.78 -19.07
C PRO A 184 -2.80 -2.17 -17.60
N ILE A 185 -3.08 -1.20 -16.73
CA ILE A 185 -3.35 -1.45 -15.30
C ILE A 185 -4.77 -2.02 -15.13
N VAL A 186 -5.73 -1.52 -15.92
CA VAL A 186 -7.09 -2.07 -16.00
C VAL A 186 -7.05 -3.50 -16.52
N GLU A 187 -6.35 -3.77 -17.62
CA GLU A 187 -6.23 -5.13 -18.16
C GLU A 187 -5.60 -6.09 -17.16
N GLN A 188 -4.52 -5.69 -16.49
CA GLN A 188 -3.91 -6.52 -15.45
C GLN A 188 -4.88 -6.83 -14.31
N PHE A 189 -5.71 -5.87 -13.90
CA PHE A 189 -6.72 -6.07 -12.87
C PHE A 189 -7.81 -7.04 -13.34
N LEU A 190 -8.37 -6.84 -14.54
CA LEU A 190 -9.44 -7.67 -15.09
C LEU A 190 -8.97 -9.11 -15.35
N GLN A 191 -7.76 -9.29 -15.88
CA GLN A 191 -7.13 -10.62 -16.02
C GLN A 191 -6.82 -11.29 -14.66
N GLY A 192 -6.91 -10.55 -13.56
CA GLY A 192 -6.68 -11.07 -12.22
C GLY A 192 -7.95 -11.42 -11.49
N VAL A 193 -9.12 -11.21 -12.11
CA VAL A 193 -10.41 -11.53 -11.50
C VAL A 193 -10.48 -13.04 -11.28
N PRO A 194 -10.70 -13.49 -10.02
CA PRO A 194 -10.81 -14.90 -9.73
C PRO A 194 -12.08 -15.50 -10.36
N GLY A 195 -12.00 -16.74 -10.85
CA GLY A 195 -13.18 -17.53 -11.21
C GLY A 195 -13.88 -18.12 -9.97
N ASP A 196 -14.98 -18.85 -10.18
CA ASP A 196 -15.82 -19.39 -9.08
C ASP A 196 -15.07 -20.28 -8.08
N LYS A 197 -14.04 -21.00 -8.57
CA LYS A 197 -13.17 -21.86 -7.77
C LYS A 197 -11.78 -21.26 -7.70
N TYR A 198 -11.61 -20.27 -6.81
CA TYR A 198 -10.33 -19.60 -6.60
C TYR A 198 -9.55 -20.16 -5.42
N THR A 199 -8.23 -20.04 -5.52
CA THR A 199 -7.27 -20.30 -4.45
C THR A 199 -7.00 -19.04 -3.62
N LEU A 200 -6.44 -19.21 -2.43
CA LEU A 200 -5.98 -18.08 -1.60
C LEU A 200 -4.91 -17.24 -2.29
N GLU A 201 -4.04 -17.87 -3.10
CA GLU A 201 -2.99 -17.17 -3.84
C GLU A 201 -3.60 -16.30 -4.94
N GLU A 202 -4.55 -16.81 -5.72
CA GLU A 202 -5.25 -16.02 -6.74
C GLU A 202 -5.96 -14.82 -6.13
N LEU A 203 -6.65 -15.01 -5.00
CA LEU A 203 -7.31 -13.91 -4.28
C LEU A 203 -6.30 -12.88 -3.74
N HIS A 204 -5.14 -13.33 -3.27
CA HIS A 204 -4.06 -12.45 -2.84
C HIS A 204 -3.48 -11.63 -4.01
N GLN A 205 -3.24 -12.26 -5.17
CA GLN A 205 -2.78 -11.56 -6.37
C GLN A 205 -3.83 -10.57 -6.88
N PHE A 206 -5.11 -10.94 -6.86
CA PHE A 206 -6.20 -10.04 -7.22
C PHE A 206 -6.23 -8.80 -6.32
N ARG A 207 -6.07 -8.97 -5.01
CA ARG A 207 -5.93 -7.85 -4.07
C ARG A 207 -4.73 -6.96 -4.37
N ILE A 208 -3.58 -7.53 -4.73
CA ILE A 208 -2.39 -6.75 -5.11
C ILE A 208 -2.69 -5.89 -6.33
N ARG A 209 -3.30 -6.49 -7.37
CA ARG A 209 -3.71 -5.80 -8.59
C ARG A 209 -4.73 -4.70 -8.30
N GLY A 210 -5.73 -4.97 -7.47
CA GLY A 210 -6.70 -3.98 -7.01
C GLY A 210 -6.05 -2.79 -6.28
N LYS A 211 -5.01 -3.03 -5.47
CA LYS A 211 -4.21 -1.94 -4.86
C LYS A 211 -3.45 -1.13 -5.90
N GLY A 212 -2.86 -1.80 -6.89
CA GLY A 212 -2.22 -1.15 -8.03
C GLY A 212 -3.19 -0.23 -8.77
N LEU A 213 -4.37 -0.74 -9.10
CA LEU A 213 -5.45 0.01 -9.77
C LEU A 213 -5.86 1.24 -8.95
N ARG A 214 -6.12 1.10 -7.66
CA ARG A 214 -6.47 2.24 -6.80
C ARG A 214 -5.37 3.29 -6.74
N TYR A 215 -4.10 2.89 -6.63
CA TYR A 215 -3.00 3.86 -6.65
C TYR A 215 -2.91 4.58 -8.00
N ALA A 216 -3.13 3.88 -9.12
CA ALA A 216 -3.21 4.51 -10.43
C ALA A 216 -4.35 5.53 -10.48
N MET A 217 -5.54 5.19 -9.99
CA MET A 217 -6.66 6.13 -9.91
C MET A 217 -6.36 7.36 -9.03
N GLU A 218 -5.68 7.18 -7.89
CA GLU A 218 -5.27 8.32 -7.04
C GLU A 218 -4.36 9.31 -7.78
N LEU A 219 -3.52 8.80 -8.70
CA LEU A 219 -2.57 9.58 -9.47
C LEU A 219 -3.20 10.20 -10.73
N LEU A 220 -4.11 9.47 -11.37
CA LEU A 220 -4.73 9.85 -12.64
C LEU A 220 -6.04 10.64 -12.48
N ALA A 221 -6.63 10.67 -11.28
CA ALA A 221 -7.90 11.37 -11.04
C ALA A 221 -7.97 12.80 -11.60
N PRO A 222 -6.92 13.64 -11.55
CA PRO A 222 -6.99 14.99 -12.13
C PRO A 222 -7.11 15.04 -13.65
N ALA A 223 -6.85 13.94 -14.36
CA ALA A 223 -7.01 13.82 -15.81
C ALA A 223 -8.45 13.46 -16.22
N TYR A 224 -9.30 13.06 -15.28
CA TYR A 224 -10.63 12.52 -15.54
C TYR A 224 -11.74 13.38 -14.93
N PRO A 225 -12.99 13.25 -15.42
CA PRO A 225 -14.16 13.86 -14.80
C PRO A 225 -14.36 13.44 -13.34
N ALA A 226 -15.11 14.24 -12.57
CA ALA A 226 -15.32 14.04 -11.13
C ALA A 226 -15.86 12.63 -10.79
N GLU A 227 -16.72 12.05 -11.63
CA GLU A 227 -17.28 10.70 -11.49
C GLU A 227 -16.21 9.59 -11.35
N PHE A 228 -15.02 9.76 -11.94
CA PHE A 228 -13.90 8.83 -11.77
C PHE A 228 -13.48 8.73 -10.30
N ARG A 229 -13.41 9.87 -9.62
CA ARG A 229 -13.03 9.99 -8.21
C ARG A 229 -14.19 9.78 -7.25
N GLU A 230 -15.38 10.27 -7.60
CA GLU A 230 -16.52 10.35 -6.69
C GLU A 230 -17.43 9.13 -6.77
N GLN A 231 -17.42 8.41 -7.89
CA GLN A 231 -18.33 7.28 -8.10
C GLN A 231 -17.59 5.96 -8.40
N LEU A 232 -16.53 5.96 -9.22
CA LEU A 232 -15.83 4.71 -9.54
C LEU A 232 -14.83 4.31 -8.44
N TYR A 233 -14.03 5.25 -7.96
CA TYR A 233 -13.03 4.98 -6.93
C TYR A 233 -13.63 4.40 -5.63
N PRO A 234 -14.77 4.88 -5.09
CA PRO A 234 -15.38 4.28 -3.89
C PRO A 234 -15.77 2.83 -4.07
N ARG A 235 -16.26 2.43 -5.26
CA ARG A 235 -16.65 1.04 -5.55
C ARG A 235 -15.46 0.09 -5.52
N LEU A 236 -14.29 0.53 -6.01
CA LEU A 236 -13.04 -0.21 -5.83
C LEU A 236 -12.53 -0.17 -4.38
N GLY A 237 -12.92 0.86 -3.61
CA GLY A 237 -12.70 0.93 -2.17
C GLY A 237 -13.42 -0.21 -1.46
N GLU A 238 -14.71 -0.41 -1.73
CA GLU A 238 -15.53 -1.51 -1.21
C GLU A 238 -14.89 -2.87 -1.52
N LEU A 239 -14.48 -3.09 -2.78
CA LEU A 239 -13.78 -4.31 -3.19
C LEU A 239 -12.51 -4.54 -2.35
N GLN A 240 -11.73 -3.49 -2.12
CA GLN A 240 -10.50 -3.59 -1.34
C GLN A 240 -10.71 -3.81 0.15
N GLU A 241 -11.83 -3.33 0.70
CA GLU A 241 -12.19 -3.56 2.10
C GLU A 241 -12.49 -5.04 2.31
N VAL A 242 -13.32 -5.64 1.44
CA VAL A 242 -13.66 -7.06 1.49
C VAL A 242 -12.43 -7.95 1.27
N LEU A 243 -11.61 -7.67 0.24
CA LEU A 243 -10.34 -8.39 0.03
C LEU A 243 -9.32 -8.12 1.14
N GLY A 244 -9.41 -6.96 1.78
CA GLY A 244 -8.58 -6.54 2.90
C GLY A 244 -8.83 -7.41 4.12
N GLU A 245 -10.10 -7.62 4.47
CA GLU A 245 -10.54 -8.48 5.57
C GLU A 245 -9.96 -9.89 5.43
N VAL A 246 -10.15 -10.53 4.26
CA VAL A 246 -9.60 -11.87 4.00
C VAL A 246 -8.09 -11.91 4.21
N ASN A 247 -7.36 -11.00 3.56
CA ASN A 247 -5.91 -10.99 3.67
C ASN A 247 -5.43 -10.77 5.11
N ASP A 248 -6.10 -9.90 5.85
CA ASP A 248 -5.65 -9.54 7.18
C ASP A 248 -5.87 -10.70 8.17
N HIS A 249 -6.94 -11.49 8.01
CA HIS A 249 -7.11 -12.77 8.70
C HIS A 249 -6.06 -13.81 8.31
N CYS A 250 -5.80 -14.03 7.00
CA CYS A 250 -4.75 -14.95 6.56
C CYS A 250 -3.37 -14.54 7.10
N THR A 251 -3.06 -13.23 7.08
CA THR A 251 -1.79 -12.69 7.58
C THR A 251 -1.67 -12.89 9.09
N ALA A 252 -2.76 -12.73 9.85
CA ALA A 252 -2.78 -12.98 11.29
C ALA A 252 -2.60 -14.47 11.61
N ALA A 253 -3.30 -15.35 10.91
CA ALA A 253 -3.16 -16.81 11.05
C ALA A 253 -1.72 -17.27 10.82
N ALA A 254 -1.11 -16.86 9.69
CA ALA A 254 0.28 -17.20 9.37
C ALA A 254 1.28 -16.71 10.45
N ARG A 255 1.01 -15.55 11.07
CA ARG A 255 1.85 -15.04 12.17
C ARG A 255 1.67 -15.86 13.44
N PHE A 256 0.44 -16.23 13.78
CA PHE A 256 0.19 -17.08 14.94
C PHE A 256 0.81 -18.47 14.75
N ALA A 257 0.81 -19.01 13.53
CA ALA A 257 1.54 -20.24 13.21
C ALA A 257 3.02 -20.13 13.55
N ARG A 258 3.70 -19.05 13.12
CA ARG A 258 5.10 -18.79 13.49
C ARG A 258 5.30 -18.70 15.00
N TYR A 259 4.40 -18.05 15.74
CA TYR A 259 4.50 -18.00 17.20
C TYR A 259 4.25 -19.35 17.88
N VAL A 260 3.46 -20.25 17.29
CA VAL A 260 3.34 -21.64 17.76
C VAL A 260 4.69 -22.36 17.66
N GLU A 261 5.45 -22.12 16.58
CA GLU A 261 6.77 -22.72 16.36
C GLU A 261 7.81 -22.15 17.35
N GLU A 262 7.84 -20.82 17.51
CA GLU A 262 8.79 -20.11 18.39
C GLU A 262 8.51 -20.30 19.89
N ALA A 263 7.29 -20.65 20.28
CA ALA A 263 6.92 -20.77 21.69
C ALA A 263 7.55 -22.00 22.35
N SER A 264 8.34 -21.82 23.41
CA SER A 264 8.95 -22.97 24.13
C SER A 264 7.97 -23.68 25.07
N LYS A 265 6.97 -22.97 25.59
CA LYS A 265 6.02 -23.51 26.59
C LYS A 265 4.76 -24.06 25.91
N LYS A 266 4.35 -25.29 26.26
CA LYS A 266 3.12 -25.94 25.76
C LYS A 266 1.88 -25.04 25.87
N MET A 267 1.77 -24.30 26.97
CA MET A 267 0.67 -23.37 27.21
C MET A 267 0.63 -22.23 26.18
N GLU A 268 1.77 -21.66 25.79
CA GLU A 268 1.84 -20.60 24.77
C GLU A 268 1.55 -21.13 23.38
N LYS A 269 2.09 -22.31 23.06
CA LYS A 269 1.74 -23.02 21.81
C LYS A 269 0.23 -23.20 21.67
N ASN A 270 -0.43 -23.65 22.74
CA ASN A 270 -1.87 -23.86 22.73
C ASN A 270 -2.65 -22.55 22.60
N PHE A 271 -2.18 -21.47 23.21
CA PHE A 271 -2.80 -20.15 23.07
C PHE A 271 -2.72 -19.64 21.63
N PHE A 272 -1.53 -19.62 21.03
CA PHE A 272 -1.37 -19.16 19.65
C PHE A 272 -2.08 -20.07 18.65
N ARG A 273 -2.14 -21.38 18.90
CA ARG A 273 -2.90 -22.31 18.05
C ARG A 273 -4.40 -21.99 18.04
N ARG A 274 -4.99 -21.63 19.20
CA ARG A 274 -6.40 -21.21 19.26
C ARG A 274 -6.64 -19.94 18.45
N LEU A 275 -5.76 -18.95 18.58
CA LEU A 275 -5.87 -17.70 17.81
C LEU A 275 -5.71 -17.94 16.30
N MET A 276 -4.76 -18.81 15.91
CA MET A 276 -4.56 -19.22 14.53
C MET A 276 -5.83 -19.84 13.95
N GLN A 277 -6.42 -20.83 14.63
CA GLN A 277 -7.64 -21.50 14.19
C GLN A 277 -8.83 -20.53 14.07
N GLN A 278 -8.95 -19.57 15.00
CA GLN A 278 -9.97 -18.54 14.91
C GLN A 278 -9.77 -17.61 13.70
N GLU A 279 -8.54 -17.19 13.42
CA GLU A 279 -8.25 -16.36 12.23
C GLU A 279 -8.48 -17.15 10.93
N GLU A 280 -8.22 -18.46 10.90
CA GLU A 280 -8.55 -19.34 9.77
C GLU A 280 -10.07 -19.45 9.55
N GLN A 281 -10.84 -19.54 10.63
CA GLN A 281 -12.31 -19.50 10.59
C GLN A 281 -12.79 -18.16 10.03
N PHE A 282 -12.34 -17.03 10.60
CA PHE A 282 -12.72 -15.70 10.11
C PHE A 282 -12.29 -15.45 8.66
N SER A 283 -11.13 -15.98 8.27
CA SER A 283 -10.71 -15.95 6.86
C SER A 283 -11.66 -16.73 5.95
N THR A 284 -12.27 -17.81 6.43
CA THR A 284 -13.25 -18.58 5.67
C THR A 284 -14.57 -17.84 5.56
N GLU A 285 -15.04 -17.24 6.66
CA GLU A 285 -16.23 -16.38 6.67
C GLU A 285 -16.06 -15.17 5.75
N ALA A 286 -14.92 -14.47 5.82
CA ALA A 286 -14.62 -13.32 4.95
C ALA A 286 -14.55 -13.72 3.47
N ARG A 287 -14.07 -14.92 3.15
CA ARG A 287 -14.10 -15.45 1.77
C ARG A 287 -15.52 -15.72 1.29
N GLN A 288 -16.37 -16.27 2.16
CA GLN A 288 -17.78 -16.46 1.82
C GLN A 288 -18.47 -15.12 1.58
N LYS A 289 -18.20 -14.11 2.42
CA LYS A 289 -18.68 -12.74 2.20
C LYS A 289 -18.21 -12.19 0.85
N PHE A 290 -16.93 -12.37 0.51
CA PHE A 290 -16.38 -11.98 -0.78
C PHE A 290 -17.11 -12.67 -1.94
N SER A 291 -17.29 -13.99 -1.90
CA SER A 291 -17.99 -14.72 -2.96
C SER A 291 -19.44 -14.29 -3.13
N ASN A 292 -20.13 -13.95 -2.04
CA ASN A 292 -21.52 -13.47 -2.10
C ASN A 292 -21.62 -12.04 -2.63
N TRP A 293 -20.60 -11.21 -2.36
CA TRP A 293 -20.58 -9.80 -2.74
C TRP A 293 -20.05 -9.58 -4.17
N TRP A 294 -19.07 -10.40 -4.62
CA TRP A 294 -18.46 -10.33 -5.94
C TRP A 294 -19.29 -11.06 -7.00
N THR A 295 -20.45 -10.51 -7.33
CA THR A 295 -21.36 -11.11 -8.31
C THR A 295 -20.93 -10.83 -9.75
N PRO A 296 -21.37 -11.63 -10.74
CA PRO A 296 -21.13 -11.37 -12.15
C PRO A 296 -21.59 -9.97 -12.58
N GLU A 297 -22.70 -9.48 -12.05
CA GLU A 297 -23.26 -8.17 -12.36
C GLU A 297 -22.34 -7.05 -11.84
N PHE A 298 -21.83 -7.19 -10.62
CA PHE A 298 -20.87 -6.22 -10.06
C PHE A 298 -19.57 -6.20 -10.87
N HIS A 299 -19.06 -7.37 -11.23
CA HIS A 299 -17.87 -7.49 -12.08
C HIS A 299 -18.08 -6.80 -13.44
N GLN A 300 -19.19 -7.07 -14.13
CA GLN A 300 -19.53 -6.45 -15.40
C GLN A 300 -19.72 -4.93 -15.30
N GLU A 301 -20.35 -4.45 -14.21
CA GLU A 301 -20.49 -3.01 -13.92
C GLU A 301 -19.10 -2.36 -13.84
N ILE A 302 -18.22 -2.91 -13.01
CA ILE A 302 -16.87 -2.39 -12.80
C ILE A 302 -16.04 -2.46 -14.08
N GLU A 303 -16.09 -3.57 -14.80
CA GLU A 303 -15.38 -3.74 -16.07
C GLU A 303 -15.82 -2.67 -17.08
N LYS A 304 -17.12 -2.51 -17.29
CA LYS A 304 -17.67 -1.51 -18.22
C LYS A 304 -17.21 -0.10 -17.85
N ARG A 305 -17.29 0.26 -16.56
CA ARG A 305 -16.87 1.57 -16.07
C ARG A 305 -15.36 1.79 -16.17
N LEU A 306 -14.54 0.78 -15.89
CA LEU A 306 -13.09 0.91 -16.05
C LEU A 306 -12.73 1.11 -17.52
N ARG A 307 -13.33 0.33 -18.42
CA ARG A 307 -13.08 0.41 -19.87
C ARG A 307 -13.52 1.75 -20.48
N SER A 308 -14.54 2.41 -19.94
CA SER A 308 -14.93 3.75 -20.42
C SER A 308 -13.89 4.83 -20.12
N PHE A 309 -13.01 4.63 -19.13
CA PHE A 309 -11.92 5.57 -18.80
C PHE A 309 -10.56 5.20 -19.44
N THR A 310 -10.52 4.14 -20.25
CA THR A 310 -9.32 3.72 -20.98
C THR A 310 -9.37 4.02 -22.48
N GLN A 311 -10.49 4.55 -22.97
CA GLN A 311 -10.67 5.01 -24.35
C GLN A 311 -10.06 6.40 -24.55
#